data_AF-A0A955SUZ9-F1
#
_entry.id   AF-A0A955SUZ9-F1
#
_cell.length_a   1.000
_cell.length_b   1.000
_cell.length_c   1.000
_cell.angle_alpha   90.00
_cell.angle_beta   90.00
_cell.angle_gamma   90.00
#
_symmetry.space_group_name_H-M   'P 1'
#
loop_
_entity.id
_entity.type
_entity.pdbx_description
1 polymer ?
#
loop_
_entity_poly.entity_id
_entity_poly.type
_entity_poly.pdbx_seq_one_letter_code
_entity_poly.pdbx_strand_id
1 'polypeptide(L)'
;YLTGSGDFVIERCSFLGNTSAKTPHDSEGGGLYSSPTSGSSLTLRECVFRNNGTITEGAAILAAGSSSNLIIEDCVFEENFFIDPGFPRLEFSILHRRGGASTRVINSVFRNNRRISQFNASYLYTWTISTSGSGGTTSFEHCDIVDNIGLGGLRLGSGALADCLIERNEGAGVSGGELLIEDCRIADHAALGVRSTGQDSVTVISRCTIENNGPYEGFTPTTTPGGLDLSGSSATILDSFILNNVGTNGAAGGIDCGARQLILRNSVIAGNSATGTISTTGGIFFRGENLRIDNCSFNGNRAFRRFFSELTPNALGAALASDVQVANSIIWDGTAAISANPETAVFKYCALSQMIPNEGNLFVDPQFLHPWDGES
;
A
#
# COMPACT_ATOMS: atom_id res chain seq x y z
N TYR A 1 -3.99 21.84 -23.30
CA TYR A 1 -4.48 20.78 -24.20
C TYR A 1 -3.39 20.50 -25.22
N LEU A 2 -2.85 19.28 -25.25
CA LEU A 2 -1.78 18.87 -26.15
C LEU A 2 -2.33 17.85 -27.16
N THR A 3 -2.22 18.17 -28.45
CA THR A 3 -2.59 17.30 -29.57
C THR A 3 -1.51 17.30 -30.64
N GLY A 4 -1.45 16.21 -31.39
CA GLY A 4 -0.48 16.00 -32.47
C GLY A 4 0.59 14.97 -32.12
N SER A 5 1.28 14.47 -33.14
CA SER A 5 2.41 13.55 -33.01
C SER A 5 3.72 14.34 -32.83
N GLY A 6 4.41 14.14 -31.71
CA GLY A 6 5.67 14.79 -31.38
C GLY A 6 5.87 14.87 -29.86
N ASP A 7 7.08 14.61 -29.38
CA ASP A 7 7.37 14.67 -27.95
C ASP A 7 7.23 16.11 -27.42
N PHE A 8 6.53 16.25 -26.28
CA PHE A 8 6.32 17.52 -25.61
C PHE A 8 7.22 17.61 -24.40
N VAL A 9 7.95 18.72 -24.28
CA VAL A 9 8.74 19.06 -23.10
C VAL A 9 8.22 20.38 -22.56
N ILE A 10 7.78 20.38 -21.30
CA ILE A 10 7.31 21.57 -20.60
C ILE A 10 8.15 21.73 -19.35
N GLU A 11 8.80 22.89 -19.23
CA GLU A 11 9.74 23.16 -18.14
C GLU A 11 9.38 24.47 -17.46
N ARG A 12 9.51 24.52 -16.12
CA ARG A 12 9.41 25.77 -15.33
C ARG A 12 8.10 26.52 -15.56
N CYS A 13 7.01 25.77 -15.71
CA CYS A 13 5.68 26.31 -15.95
C CYS A 13 4.77 26.15 -14.73
N SER A 14 3.81 27.06 -14.58
CA SER A 14 2.82 27.03 -13.51
C SER A 14 1.40 26.94 -14.09
N PHE A 15 0.67 25.91 -13.67
CA PHE A 15 -0.74 25.67 -14.01
C PHE A 15 -1.57 25.90 -12.75
N LEU A 16 -2.25 27.05 -12.69
CA LEU A 16 -2.90 27.54 -11.46
C LEU A 16 -4.40 27.74 -11.68
N GLY A 17 -5.23 27.12 -10.82
CA GLY A 17 -6.67 27.40 -10.79
C GLY A 17 -7.44 26.97 -12.03
N ASN A 18 -6.86 26.11 -12.89
CA ASN A 18 -7.54 25.68 -14.10
C ASN A 18 -8.62 24.66 -13.74
N THR A 19 -9.78 24.73 -14.41
CA THR A 19 -10.88 23.80 -14.16
C THR A 19 -11.44 23.25 -15.46
N SER A 20 -11.71 21.94 -15.49
CA SER A 20 -12.47 21.29 -16.57
C SER A 20 -13.84 20.85 -16.06
N ALA A 21 -14.90 21.32 -16.71
CA ALA A 21 -16.30 21.05 -16.34
C ALA A 21 -17.01 20.09 -17.30
N LYS A 22 -16.24 19.36 -18.11
CA LYS A 22 -16.82 18.47 -19.12
C LYS A 22 -17.57 17.31 -18.49
N THR A 23 -18.59 16.84 -19.20
CA THR A 23 -19.43 15.71 -18.76
C THR A 23 -18.56 14.47 -18.50
N PRO A 24 -19.00 13.50 -17.67
CA PRO A 24 -18.21 12.35 -17.25
C PRO A 24 -17.56 11.51 -18.37
N HIS A 25 -18.00 11.68 -19.62
CA HIS A 25 -17.51 10.94 -20.78
C HIS A 25 -16.45 11.68 -21.59
N ASP A 26 -16.29 12.99 -21.41
CA ASP A 26 -15.28 13.80 -22.08
C ASP A 26 -14.16 14.16 -21.07
N SER A 27 -13.28 13.20 -20.80
CA SER A 27 -12.22 13.36 -19.81
C SER A 27 -11.19 14.38 -20.27
N GLU A 28 -11.05 15.49 -19.54
CA GLU A 28 -10.00 16.49 -19.74
C GLU A 28 -9.35 16.81 -18.40
N GLY A 29 -8.02 16.73 -18.34
CA GLY A 29 -7.30 17.07 -17.12
C GLY A 29 -7.44 18.55 -16.80
N GLY A 30 -7.60 18.87 -15.51
CA GLY A 30 -7.92 20.24 -15.08
C GLY A 30 -6.81 21.23 -15.42
N GLY A 31 -5.54 20.88 -15.18
CA GLY A 31 -4.38 21.68 -15.56
C GLY A 31 -3.86 21.37 -16.97
N LEU A 32 -3.65 20.08 -17.26
CA LEU A 32 -3.08 19.62 -18.51
C LEU A 32 -3.78 18.35 -19.01
N TYR A 33 -4.06 18.32 -20.31
CA TYR A 33 -4.58 17.15 -21.00
C TYR A 33 -3.67 16.80 -22.18
N SER A 34 -3.20 15.55 -22.22
CA SER A 34 -2.51 14.95 -23.36
C SER A 34 -3.41 13.90 -24.01
N SER A 35 -3.79 14.14 -25.26
CA SER A 35 -4.76 13.35 -26.01
C SER A 35 -4.38 11.86 -26.18
N PRO A 36 -5.35 10.94 -26.27
CA PRO A 36 -5.07 9.54 -26.59
C PRO A 36 -4.50 9.32 -27.99
N THR A 37 -4.79 10.23 -28.94
CA THR A 37 -4.36 10.11 -30.35
C THR A 37 -2.93 10.58 -30.60
N SER A 38 -2.31 11.23 -29.62
CA SER A 38 -0.92 11.62 -29.70
C SER A 38 -0.06 10.47 -29.18
N GLY A 39 0.63 9.75 -30.06
CA GLY A 39 1.71 8.81 -29.68
C GLY A 39 2.96 9.52 -29.13
N SER A 40 2.75 10.64 -28.44
CA SER A 40 3.72 11.67 -28.11
C SER A 40 4.11 11.58 -26.66
N SER A 41 5.40 11.40 -26.36
CA SER A 41 5.86 11.40 -24.97
C SER A 41 5.69 12.78 -24.36
N LEU A 42 5.38 12.84 -23.07
CA LEU A 42 5.27 14.08 -22.31
C LEU A 42 6.32 14.09 -21.22
N THR A 43 7.18 15.10 -21.23
CA THR A 43 8.16 15.38 -20.17
C THR A 43 7.82 16.69 -19.49
N LEU A 44 7.67 16.66 -18.17
CA LEU A 44 7.42 17.82 -17.32
C LEU A 44 8.61 17.99 -16.36
N ARG A 45 9.20 19.19 -16.32
CA ARG A 45 10.28 19.52 -15.39
C ARG A 45 10.02 20.79 -14.62
N GLU A 46 10.29 20.79 -13.32
CA GLU A 46 10.22 22.01 -12.49
C GLU A 46 8.86 22.73 -12.62
N CYS A 47 7.78 21.96 -12.83
CA CYS A 47 6.44 22.51 -13.06
C CYS A 47 5.62 22.51 -11.76
N VAL A 48 4.69 23.46 -11.66
CA VAL A 48 3.76 23.58 -10.53
C VAL A 48 2.33 23.43 -11.02
N PHE A 49 1.61 22.47 -10.46
CA PHE A 49 0.17 22.29 -10.62
C PHE A 49 -0.51 22.58 -9.30
N ARG A 50 -1.18 23.73 -9.21
CA ARG A 50 -1.84 24.15 -7.97
C ARG A 50 -3.31 24.52 -8.17
N ASN A 51 -4.17 24.06 -7.27
CA ASN A 51 -5.60 24.38 -7.26
C ASN A 51 -6.30 24.07 -8.59
N ASN A 52 -5.81 23.09 -9.35
CA ASN A 52 -6.49 22.66 -10.57
C ASN A 52 -7.62 21.69 -10.23
N GLY A 53 -8.73 21.81 -10.96
CA GLY A 53 -10.00 21.17 -10.68
C GLY A 53 -10.55 20.39 -11.86
N THR A 54 -11.23 19.27 -11.60
CA THR A 54 -12.09 18.64 -12.61
C THR A 54 -13.30 17.98 -11.96
N ILE A 55 -14.31 17.63 -12.75
CA ILE A 55 -15.37 16.70 -12.33
C ILE A 55 -15.14 15.27 -12.88
N THR A 56 -14.02 15.07 -13.57
CA THR A 56 -13.62 13.81 -14.24
C THR A 56 -12.21 13.38 -13.81
N GLU A 57 -11.44 12.73 -14.68
CA GLU A 57 -10.13 12.18 -14.36
C GLU A 57 -9.01 13.20 -14.55
N GLY A 58 -7.95 13.12 -13.73
CA GLY A 58 -6.73 13.90 -13.90
C GLY A 58 -6.89 15.36 -13.49
N ALA A 59 -7.23 15.64 -12.23
CA ALA A 59 -7.43 17.01 -11.74
C ALA A 59 -6.30 17.97 -12.08
N ALA A 60 -5.05 17.51 -11.97
CA ALA A 60 -3.90 18.24 -12.49
C ALA A 60 -3.61 17.82 -13.93
N ILE A 61 -3.41 16.52 -14.15
CA ILE A 61 -2.97 15.99 -15.44
C ILE A 61 -3.80 14.76 -15.79
N LEU A 62 -4.31 14.74 -17.02
CA LEU A 62 -4.77 13.53 -17.69
C LEU A 62 -3.89 13.25 -18.91
N ALA A 63 -3.14 12.15 -18.87
CA ALA A 63 -2.32 11.65 -19.96
C ALA A 63 -2.93 10.36 -20.53
N ALA A 64 -3.62 10.48 -21.68
CA ALA A 64 -4.48 9.43 -22.21
C ALA A 64 -3.88 8.61 -23.38
N GLY A 65 -2.68 8.93 -23.87
CA GLY A 65 -2.02 8.23 -24.99
C GLY A 65 -1.66 6.79 -24.65
N SER A 66 -1.96 5.80 -25.49
CA SER A 66 -1.64 4.39 -25.16
C SER A 66 -0.16 4.02 -25.35
N SER A 67 0.60 4.81 -26.12
CA SER A 67 1.99 4.50 -26.51
C SER A 67 3.03 5.54 -26.07
N SER A 68 2.63 6.56 -25.32
CA SER A 68 3.50 7.68 -24.94
C SER A 68 4.08 7.56 -23.54
N ASN A 69 5.37 7.80 -23.39
CA ASN A 69 5.97 7.87 -22.06
C ASN A 69 5.55 9.15 -21.34
N LEU A 70 5.35 9.07 -20.03
CA LEU A 70 5.15 10.22 -19.16
C LEU A 70 6.33 10.33 -18.20
N ILE A 71 7.09 11.42 -18.28
CA ILE A 71 8.21 11.72 -17.41
C ILE A 71 7.88 12.98 -16.61
N ILE A 72 7.98 12.91 -15.29
CA ILE A 72 7.73 14.03 -14.39
C ILE A 72 8.92 14.15 -13.44
N GLU A 73 9.60 15.29 -13.48
CA GLU A 73 10.82 15.54 -12.72
C GLU A 73 10.67 16.88 -11.98
N ASP A 74 11.00 16.90 -10.69
CA ASP A 74 11.06 18.14 -9.90
C ASP A 74 9.74 18.94 -9.88
N CYS A 75 8.60 18.25 -9.97
CA CYS A 75 7.29 18.88 -10.08
C CYS A 75 6.54 18.90 -8.74
N VAL A 76 5.64 19.88 -8.60
CA VAL A 76 4.78 20.03 -7.40
C VAL A 76 3.31 19.98 -7.79
N PHE A 77 2.56 19.10 -7.15
CA PHE A 77 1.12 18.92 -7.28
C PHE A 77 0.44 19.21 -5.94
N GLU A 78 -0.13 20.40 -5.82
CA GLU A 78 -0.64 20.90 -4.54
C GLU A 78 -2.09 21.39 -4.63
N GLU A 79 -2.91 21.00 -3.66
CA GLU A 79 -4.30 21.47 -3.53
C GLU A 79 -5.16 21.25 -4.79
N ASN A 80 -4.76 20.33 -5.67
CA ASN A 80 -5.58 19.95 -6.81
C ASN A 80 -6.75 19.12 -6.30
N PHE A 81 -7.87 19.21 -7.01
CA PHE A 81 -9.10 18.57 -6.54
C PHE A 81 -9.93 18.04 -7.69
N PHE A 82 -10.70 17.00 -7.42
CA PHE A 82 -11.83 16.69 -8.29
C PHE A 82 -13.11 16.66 -7.46
N ILE A 83 -14.20 17.01 -8.13
CA ILE A 83 -15.54 16.91 -7.56
C ILE A 83 -16.08 15.56 -7.98
N ASP A 84 -16.36 14.70 -7.02
CA ASP A 84 -16.97 13.41 -7.28
C ASP A 84 -18.48 13.58 -7.55
N PRO A 85 -18.94 13.33 -8.79
CA PRO A 85 -20.36 13.46 -9.14
C PRO A 85 -21.23 12.30 -8.62
N GLY A 86 -20.66 11.33 -7.88
CA GLY A 86 -21.38 10.17 -7.35
C GLY A 86 -21.50 9.01 -8.34
N PHE A 87 -20.68 8.96 -9.38
CA PHE A 87 -20.72 7.86 -10.36
C PHE A 87 -19.87 6.68 -9.89
N PRO A 88 -20.46 5.47 -9.73
CA PRO A 88 -19.80 4.33 -9.08
C PRO A 88 -18.74 3.61 -9.93
N ARG A 89 -18.25 4.18 -11.06
CA ARG A 89 -17.46 3.44 -12.05
C ARG A 89 -16.25 4.17 -12.64
N LEU A 90 -15.89 5.35 -12.15
CA LEU A 90 -14.75 6.09 -12.68
C LEU A 90 -13.59 6.11 -11.68
N GLU A 91 -12.39 5.98 -12.22
CA GLU A 91 -11.14 6.07 -11.47
C GLU A 91 -10.68 7.52 -11.47
N PHE A 92 -10.81 8.19 -10.34
CA PHE A 92 -10.43 9.60 -10.24
C PHE A 92 -9.04 9.75 -9.66
N SER A 93 -8.24 10.64 -10.24
CA SER A 93 -6.94 10.98 -9.67
C SER A 93 -6.46 12.37 -10.02
N ILE A 94 -5.42 12.84 -9.30
CA ILE A 94 -4.76 14.11 -9.58
C ILE A 94 -3.89 13.99 -10.81
N LEU A 95 -3.04 12.96 -10.81
CA LEU A 95 -2.35 12.47 -11.99
C LEU A 95 -3.06 11.22 -12.50
N HIS A 96 -3.63 11.28 -13.69
CA HIS A 96 -4.26 10.13 -14.32
C HIS A 96 -3.54 9.75 -15.61
N ARG A 97 -3.07 8.52 -15.69
CA ARG A 97 -2.45 7.94 -16.87
C ARG A 97 -3.27 6.74 -17.35
N ARG A 98 -3.83 6.84 -18.56
CA ARG A 98 -4.50 5.73 -19.25
C ARG A 98 -3.58 5.07 -20.27
N GLY A 99 -3.42 3.75 -20.21
CA GLY A 99 -2.72 2.96 -21.23
C GLY A 99 -1.37 2.40 -20.78
N GLY A 100 -0.81 1.51 -21.59
CA GLY A 100 0.31 0.63 -21.22
C GLY A 100 1.70 1.16 -21.52
N ALA A 101 1.92 2.47 -21.60
CA ALA A 101 3.27 3.02 -21.76
C ALA A 101 3.88 3.40 -20.40
N SER A 102 5.20 3.58 -20.37
CA SER A 102 5.91 3.80 -19.11
C SER A 102 5.63 5.17 -18.51
N THR A 103 5.59 5.21 -17.18
CA THR A 103 5.50 6.45 -16.40
C THR A 103 6.65 6.49 -15.42
N ARG A 104 7.39 7.59 -15.39
CA ARG A 104 8.48 7.80 -14.42
C ARG A 104 8.28 9.13 -13.73
N VAL A 105 8.27 9.11 -12.40
CA VAL A 105 8.10 10.30 -11.56
C VAL A 105 9.28 10.36 -10.59
N ILE A 106 9.98 11.50 -10.58
CA ILE A 106 11.24 11.68 -9.85
C ILE A 106 11.20 12.99 -9.09
N ASN A 107 11.68 12.97 -7.84
CA ASN A 107 11.87 14.17 -7.02
C ASN A 107 10.66 15.10 -7.00
N SER A 108 9.46 14.52 -6.94
CA SER A 108 8.21 15.25 -7.12
C SER A 108 7.31 15.11 -5.90
N VAL A 109 6.52 16.14 -5.66
CA VAL A 109 5.69 16.27 -4.45
C VAL A 109 4.21 16.30 -4.82
N PHE A 110 3.41 15.46 -4.17
CA PHE A 110 1.96 15.44 -4.26
C PHE A 110 1.38 15.64 -2.87
N ARG A 111 0.87 16.84 -2.59
CA ARG A 111 0.39 17.18 -1.25
C ARG A 111 -0.91 17.95 -1.18
N ASN A 112 -1.67 17.75 -0.10
CA ASN A 112 -2.91 18.47 0.18
C ASN A 112 -3.94 18.38 -0.96
N ASN A 113 -3.83 17.38 -1.84
CA ASN A 113 -4.81 17.19 -2.89
C ASN A 113 -6.05 16.54 -2.30
N ARG A 114 -7.22 16.85 -2.87
CA ARG A 114 -8.48 16.46 -2.23
C ARG A 114 -9.53 15.95 -3.20
N ARG A 115 -10.26 14.95 -2.77
CA ARG A 115 -11.58 14.62 -3.31
C ARG A 115 -12.62 15.52 -2.64
N ILE A 116 -13.42 16.21 -3.43
CA ILE A 116 -14.61 16.91 -2.96
C ILE A 116 -15.81 16.03 -3.33
N SER A 117 -16.33 15.25 -2.38
CA SER A 117 -17.55 14.48 -2.63
C SER A 117 -18.79 15.19 -2.10
N GLN A 118 -19.87 15.17 -2.88
CA GLN A 118 -21.21 15.55 -2.39
C GLN A 118 -21.88 14.43 -1.61
N PHE A 119 -21.33 13.21 -1.66
CA PHE A 119 -21.90 12.02 -1.03
C PHE A 119 -20.94 11.51 0.04
N ASN A 120 -21.47 11.12 1.20
CA ASN A 120 -20.69 10.49 2.29
C ASN A 120 -20.19 9.08 1.94
N ALA A 121 -20.16 8.70 0.67
CA ALA A 121 -19.76 7.38 0.23
C ALA A 121 -18.24 7.32 0.04
N SER A 122 -17.58 6.52 0.87
CA SER A 122 -16.16 6.17 0.78
C SER A 122 -15.93 5.31 -0.47
N TYR A 123 -15.63 5.92 -1.63
CA TYR A 123 -15.36 5.17 -2.85
C TYR A 123 -13.85 4.91 -3.01
N LEU A 124 -13.53 3.62 -3.14
CA LEU A 124 -12.18 3.02 -3.24
C LEU A 124 -11.39 3.36 -4.50
N TYR A 125 -11.97 4.13 -5.42
CA TYR A 125 -11.42 4.30 -6.76
C TYR A 125 -10.78 5.67 -6.96
N THR A 126 -10.33 6.28 -5.87
CA THR A 126 -9.77 7.62 -5.89
C THR A 126 -8.35 7.61 -5.35
N TRP A 127 -7.45 8.19 -6.13
CA TRP A 127 -6.02 8.07 -5.94
C TRP A 127 -5.36 9.42 -6.17
N THR A 128 -4.28 9.71 -5.48
CA THR A 128 -3.46 10.87 -5.82
C THR A 128 -2.88 10.65 -7.22
N ILE A 129 -2.38 9.43 -7.47
CA ILE A 129 -1.84 9.04 -8.76
C ILE A 129 -2.43 7.69 -9.18
N SER A 130 -2.97 7.63 -10.40
CA SER A 130 -3.42 6.40 -11.03
C SER A 130 -2.70 6.19 -12.35
N THR A 131 -2.05 5.03 -12.48
CA THR A 131 -1.41 4.56 -13.71
C THR A 131 -2.07 3.23 -14.10
N SER A 132 -3.17 3.32 -14.85
CA SER A 132 -3.97 2.16 -15.25
C SER A 132 -3.65 1.78 -16.69
N GLY A 133 -2.91 0.69 -16.86
CA GLY A 133 -2.57 0.15 -18.17
C GLY A 133 -1.78 -1.14 -18.10
N SER A 134 -2.13 -2.10 -18.96
CA SER A 134 -1.39 -3.35 -19.10
C SER A 134 -0.16 -3.13 -19.98
N GLY A 135 1.03 -3.50 -19.51
CA GLY A 135 2.26 -3.59 -20.30
C GLY A 135 3.29 -2.47 -20.09
N GLY A 136 2.93 -1.39 -19.39
CA GLY A 136 3.85 -0.28 -19.09
C GLY A 136 4.50 -0.44 -17.73
N THR A 137 5.75 0.01 -17.58
CA THR A 137 6.41 0.10 -16.28
C THR A 137 6.13 1.46 -15.65
N THR A 138 5.76 1.47 -14.37
CA THR A 138 5.64 2.71 -13.61
C THR A 138 6.73 2.77 -12.54
N SER A 139 7.49 3.86 -12.45
CA SER A 139 8.45 4.06 -11.37
C SER A 139 8.29 5.41 -10.67
N PHE A 140 8.52 5.37 -9.36
CA PHE A 140 8.59 6.54 -8.48
C PHE A 140 9.92 6.51 -7.73
N GLU A 141 10.66 7.61 -7.80
CA GLU A 141 11.97 7.77 -7.18
C GLU A 141 11.98 9.10 -6.40
N HIS A 142 12.34 9.10 -5.11
CA HIS A 142 12.46 10.33 -4.31
C HIS A 142 11.16 11.16 -4.28
N CYS A 143 10.01 10.51 -4.16
CA CYS A 143 8.71 11.19 -4.23
C CYS A 143 8.03 11.29 -2.86
N ASP A 144 7.41 12.45 -2.62
CA ASP A 144 6.60 12.70 -1.43
C ASP A 144 5.11 12.73 -1.83
N ILE A 145 4.32 11.81 -1.29
CA ILE A 145 2.88 11.70 -1.54
C ILE A 145 2.16 11.76 -0.19
N VAL A 146 1.83 12.97 0.24
CA VAL A 146 1.49 13.25 1.64
C VAL A 146 0.20 14.05 1.79
N ASP A 147 -0.54 13.81 2.88
CA ASP A 147 -1.66 14.67 3.28
C ASP A 147 -2.78 14.80 2.21
N ASN A 148 -3.05 13.75 1.43
CA ASN A 148 -4.10 13.78 0.43
C ASN A 148 -5.43 13.25 0.99
N ILE A 149 -6.45 14.11 0.95
CA ILE A 149 -7.74 13.90 1.62
C ILE A 149 -8.75 13.26 0.65
N GLY A 150 -9.39 12.19 1.08
CA GLY A 150 -10.34 11.42 0.29
C GLY A 150 -9.70 10.68 -0.89
N LEU A 151 -8.38 10.48 -0.85
CA LEU A 151 -7.56 9.84 -1.90
C LEU A 151 -6.64 8.79 -1.29
N GLY A 152 -6.40 7.68 -2.00
CA GLY A 152 -5.23 6.84 -1.77
C GLY A 152 -3.94 7.52 -2.28
N GLY A 153 -2.78 6.96 -1.96
CA GLY A 153 -1.51 7.45 -2.51
C GLY A 153 -1.38 7.06 -3.98
N LEU A 154 -1.05 5.79 -4.22
CA LEU A 154 -0.69 5.27 -5.54
C LEU A 154 -1.55 4.09 -5.97
N ARG A 155 -2.04 4.13 -7.21
CA ARG A 155 -2.57 2.96 -7.91
C ARG A 155 -1.80 2.66 -9.18
N LEU A 156 -1.20 1.48 -9.21
CA LEU A 156 -0.27 1.04 -10.24
C LEU A 156 -0.78 -0.25 -10.88
N GLY A 157 -0.58 -0.42 -12.19
CA GLY A 157 -0.71 -1.74 -12.81
C GLY A 157 0.39 -2.68 -12.29
N SER A 158 1.63 -2.35 -12.66
CA SER A 158 2.86 -2.83 -12.02
C SER A 158 3.74 -1.62 -11.76
N GLY A 159 4.54 -1.64 -10.69
CA GLY A 159 5.44 -0.51 -10.45
C GLY A 159 6.56 -0.73 -9.45
N ALA A 160 7.53 0.17 -9.55
CA ALA A 160 8.69 0.26 -8.68
C ALA A 160 8.66 1.58 -7.90
N LEU A 161 8.94 1.51 -6.60
CA LEU A 161 9.06 2.65 -5.71
C LEU A 161 10.44 2.57 -5.05
N ALA A 162 11.19 3.68 -5.08
CA ALA A 162 12.49 3.79 -4.45
C ALA A 162 12.61 5.12 -3.70
N ASP A 163 12.97 5.05 -2.42
CA ASP A 163 13.18 6.24 -1.56
C ASP A 163 11.98 7.20 -1.57
N CYS A 164 10.78 6.66 -1.41
CA CYS A 164 9.54 7.44 -1.41
C CYS A 164 8.95 7.56 0.01
N LEU A 165 8.38 8.73 0.29
CA LEU A 165 7.56 8.99 1.46
C LEU A 165 6.08 9.03 1.06
N ILE A 166 5.29 8.09 1.57
CA ILE A 166 3.85 8.01 1.29
C ILE A 166 3.14 7.98 2.62
N GLU A 167 2.51 9.09 3.03
CA GLU A 167 1.97 9.19 4.39
C GLU A 167 0.69 10.02 4.49
N ARG A 168 -0.14 9.73 5.51
CA ARG A 168 -1.33 10.54 5.83
C ARG A 168 -2.29 10.74 4.64
N ASN A 169 -2.47 9.68 3.85
CA ASN A 169 -3.49 9.63 2.81
C ASN A 169 -4.73 8.91 3.34
N GLU A 170 -5.94 9.37 2.99
CA GLU A 170 -7.20 8.79 3.50
C GLU A 170 -7.49 7.38 2.93
N GLY A 171 -7.00 7.07 1.73
CA GLY A 171 -7.11 5.75 1.12
C GLY A 171 -5.93 4.83 1.48
N ALA A 172 -5.76 3.77 0.68
CA ALA A 172 -4.55 2.94 0.79
C ALA A 172 -3.31 3.73 0.34
N GLY A 173 -2.16 3.47 0.95
CA GLY A 173 -0.89 4.07 0.55
C GLY A 173 -0.50 3.69 -0.87
N VAL A 174 -0.33 2.40 -1.12
CA VAL A 174 0.05 1.86 -2.42
C VAL A 174 -0.85 0.68 -2.79
N SER A 175 -1.31 0.62 -4.03
CA SER A 175 -2.03 -0.53 -4.58
C SER A 175 -1.53 -0.86 -5.98
N GLY A 176 -1.29 -2.15 -6.26
CA GLY A 176 -1.01 -2.59 -7.63
C GLY A 176 -0.96 -4.09 -7.81
N GLY A 177 -0.61 -4.54 -9.02
CA GLY A 177 -0.39 -5.95 -9.34
C GLY A 177 0.97 -6.43 -8.86
N GLU A 178 2.00 -6.16 -9.64
CA GLU A 178 3.40 -6.44 -9.29
C GLU A 178 4.05 -5.19 -8.68
N LEU A 179 4.70 -5.34 -7.53
CA LEU A 179 5.26 -4.22 -6.78
C LEU A 179 6.69 -4.50 -6.35
N LEU A 180 7.60 -3.60 -6.69
CA LEU A 180 8.95 -3.52 -6.13
C LEU A 180 9.03 -2.26 -5.28
N ILE A 181 9.21 -2.40 -3.97
CA ILE A 181 9.22 -1.28 -3.04
C ILE A 181 10.52 -1.34 -2.24
N GLU A 182 11.34 -0.31 -2.37
CA GLU A 182 12.67 -0.25 -1.79
C GLU A 182 12.90 1.07 -1.06
N ASP A 183 13.47 1.03 0.14
CA ASP A 183 13.83 2.21 0.93
C ASP A 183 12.67 3.20 1.15
N CYS A 184 11.42 2.71 1.20
CA CYS A 184 10.23 3.56 1.32
C CYS A 184 9.67 3.61 2.74
N ARG A 185 9.05 4.73 3.10
CA ARG A 185 8.19 4.86 4.29
C ARG A 185 6.73 5.02 3.86
N ILE A 186 5.88 4.11 4.31
CA ILE A 186 4.45 4.05 3.97
C ILE A 186 3.64 4.04 5.27
N ALA A 187 3.11 5.20 5.65
CA ALA A 187 2.69 5.43 7.04
C ALA A 187 1.37 6.18 7.20
N ASP A 188 0.72 5.95 8.34
CA ASP A 188 -0.41 6.74 8.81
C ASP A 188 -1.56 6.83 7.78
N HIS A 189 -1.84 5.77 7.03
CA HIS A 189 -3.00 5.73 6.12
C HIS A 189 -4.28 5.33 6.84
N ALA A 190 -5.42 5.92 6.48
CA ALA A 190 -6.72 5.57 7.08
C ALA A 190 -7.25 4.18 6.65
N ALA A 191 -6.49 3.45 5.82
CA ALA A 191 -6.86 2.15 5.27
C ALA A 191 -5.68 1.15 5.29
N LEU A 192 -5.17 0.77 4.11
CA LEU A 192 -4.06 -0.16 3.94
C LEU A 192 -2.75 0.60 3.73
N GLY A 193 -1.64 0.06 4.23
CA GLY A 193 -0.31 0.51 3.81
C GLY A 193 -0.06 0.16 2.34
N VAL A 194 0.09 -1.14 2.06
CA VAL A 194 0.31 -1.67 0.71
C VAL A 194 -0.70 -2.76 0.38
N ARG A 195 -1.18 -2.75 -0.86
CA ARG A 195 -2.05 -3.76 -1.42
C ARG A 195 -1.50 -4.33 -2.72
N SER A 196 -1.34 -5.63 -2.79
CA SER A 196 -1.08 -6.33 -4.05
C SER A 196 -2.31 -7.16 -4.48
N THR A 197 -2.88 -6.78 -5.63
CA THR A 197 -4.12 -7.35 -6.17
C THR A 197 -3.92 -8.29 -7.36
N GLY A 198 -2.71 -8.38 -7.90
CA GLY A 198 -2.45 -9.18 -9.10
C GLY A 198 -2.35 -10.66 -8.76
N GLN A 199 -3.21 -11.50 -9.36
CA GLN A 199 -3.10 -12.95 -9.25
C GLN A 199 -1.74 -13.40 -9.80
N ASP A 200 -1.03 -14.24 -9.05
CA ASP A 200 0.30 -14.76 -9.39
C ASP A 200 1.37 -13.66 -9.60
N SER A 201 1.09 -12.44 -9.15
CA SER A 201 2.08 -11.35 -9.18
C SER A 201 3.12 -11.52 -8.09
N VAL A 202 4.27 -10.86 -8.25
CA VAL A 202 5.35 -10.87 -7.27
C VAL A 202 5.41 -9.51 -6.59
N THR A 203 5.49 -9.51 -5.26
CA THR A 203 5.72 -8.31 -4.47
C THR A 203 7.04 -8.45 -3.74
N VAL A 204 7.94 -7.50 -3.93
CA VAL A 204 9.20 -7.41 -3.21
C VAL A 204 9.21 -6.12 -2.41
N ILE A 205 9.42 -6.23 -1.10
CA ILE A 205 9.52 -5.10 -0.18
C ILE A 205 10.87 -5.22 0.53
N SER A 206 11.74 -4.22 0.40
CA SER A 206 13.07 -4.25 1.01
C SER A 206 13.45 -2.93 1.66
N ARG A 207 13.95 -2.99 2.90
CA ARG A 207 14.40 -1.81 3.66
C ARG A 207 13.32 -0.75 3.82
N CYS A 208 12.07 -1.19 3.96
CA CYS A 208 10.92 -0.31 4.09
C CYS A 208 10.40 -0.25 5.53
N THR A 209 9.74 0.86 5.86
CA THR A 209 8.93 0.99 7.08
C THR A 209 7.47 1.18 6.69
N ILE A 210 6.61 0.27 7.14
CA ILE A 210 5.17 0.29 6.88
C ILE A 210 4.45 0.33 8.22
N GLU A 211 3.93 1.50 8.60
CA GLU A 211 3.51 1.74 9.97
C GLU A 211 2.21 2.52 10.16
N ASN A 212 1.53 2.27 11.27
CA ASN A 212 0.33 3.02 11.71
C ASN A 212 -0.80 3.07 10.66
N ASN A 213 -0.85 2.09 9.75
CA ASN A 213 -1.91 2.03 8.74
C ASN A 213 -3.12 1.32 9.30
N GLY A 214 -4.30 1.91 9.14
CA GLY A 214 -5.53 1.34 9.64
C GLY A 214 -6.66 2.37 9.73
N PRO A 215 -7.88 1.95 10.08
CA PRO A 215 -8.99 2.88 10.19
C PRO A 215 -8.74 3.89 11.30
N TYR A 216 -8.88 5.18 10.98
CA TYR A 216 -9.06 6.19 12.02
C TYR A 216 -10.42 6.01 12.71
N GLU A 217 -10.53 6.51 13.94
CA GLU A 217 -11.82 6.56 14.63
C GLU A 217 -12.86 7.31 13.78
N GLY A 218 -14.03 6.71 13.61
CA GLY A 218 -15.11 7.28 12.78
C GLY A 218 -14.99 7.02 11.28
N PHE A 219 -13.87 6.44 10.81
CA PHE A 219 -13.73 6.00 9.42
C PHE A 219 -14.02 4.50 9.32
N THR A 220 -14.93 4.12 8.42
CA THR A 220 -15.22 2.71 8.13
C THR A 220 -14.63 2.39 6.75
N PRO A 221 -13.42 1.82 6.68
CA PRO A 221 -12.80 1.53 5.40
C PRO A 221 -13.63 0.49 4.67
N THR A 222 -13.81 0.72 3.38
CA THR A 222 -14.49 -0.21 2.46
C THR A 222 -13.59 -1.36 2.02
N THR A 223 -12.29 -1.30 2.33
CA THR A 223 -11.32 -2.41 2.21
C THR A 223 -10.97 -2.98 3.58
N THR A 224 -10.46 -4.21 3.58
CA THR A 224 -9.72 -4.80 4.69
C THR A 224 -8.51 -3.92 5.01
N PRO A 225 -8.52 -3.13 6.10
CA PRO A 225 -7.36 -2.30 6.45
C PRO A 225 -6.25 -3.16 7.07
N GLY A 226 -5.05 -2.59 7.25
CA GLY A 226 -3.87 -3.27 7.78
C GLY A 226 -2.57 -2.75 7.16
N GLY A 227 -1.44 -3.37 7.51
CA GLY A 227 -0.14 -2.99 6.94
C GLY A 227 -0.02 -3.43 5.48
N LEU A 228 -0.15 -4.73 5.25
CA LEU A 228 0.04 -5.39 3.96
C LEU A 228 -1.14 -6.32 3.63
N ASP A 229 -1.82 -6.08 2.51
CA ASP A 229 -2.75 -7.04 1.87
C ASP A 229 -2.08 -7.64 0.63
N LEU A 230 -1.58 -8.86 0.76
CA LEU A 230 -0.86 -9.64 -0.25
C LEU A 230 -1.69 -10.85 -0.69
N SER A 231 -3.02 -10.75 -0.62
CA SER A 231 -3.92 -11.85 -0.96
C SER A 231 -3.80 -12.33 -2.41
N GLY A 232 -3.36 -11.48 -3.34
CA GLY A 232 -3.18 -11.84 -4.76
C GLY A 232 -1.77 -12.34 -5.12
N SER A 233 -0.74 -12.01 -4.33
CA SER A 233 0.66 -12.01 -4.79
C SER A 233 1.60 -12.76 -3.87
N SER A 234 2.49 -13.58 -4.46
CA SER A 234 3.63 -14.13 -3.73
C SER A 234 4.57 -12.99 -3.32
N ALA A 235 5.05 -13.01 -2.09
CA ALA A 235 5.80 -11.88 -1.55
C ALA A 235 7.14 -12.26 -0.91
N THR A 236 8.12 -11.38 -1.08
CA THR A 236 9.41 -11.40 -0.39
C THR A 236 9.60 -10.08 0.34
N ILE A 237 9.79 -10.14 1.65
CA ILE A 237 9.98 -8.98 2.53
C ILE A 237 11.34 -9.11 3.21
N LEU A 238 12.21 -8.12 3.03
CA LEU A 238 13.60 -8.14 3.47
C LEU A 238 13.94 -6.88 4.26
N ASP A 239 14.65 -7.03 5.37
CA ASP A 239 15.24 -5.90 6.11
C ASP A 239 14.22 -4.79 6.45
N SER A 240 12.95 -5.16 6.69
CA SER A 240 11.82 -4.22 6.75
C SER A 240 11.12 -4.22 8.10
N PHE A 241 10.39 -3.13 8.37
CA PHE A 241 9.62 -2.91 9.60
C PHE A 241 8.13 -2.79 9.28
N ILE A 242 7.30 -3.67 9.85
CA ILE A 242 5.84 -3.64 9.73
C ILE A 242 5.27 -3.38 11.13
N LEU A 243 4.90 -2.13 11.41
CA LEU A 243 4.70 -1.64 12.78
C LEU A 243 3.31 -1.06 13.04
N ASN A 244 2.69 -1.38 14.17
CA ASN A 244 1.51 -0.67 14.70
C ASN A 244 0.32 -0.56 13.71
N ASN A 245 0.23 -1.45 12.73
CA ASN A 245 -0.86 -1.42 11.76
C ASN A 245 -2.12 -2.05 12.37
N VAL A 246 -3.30 -1.58 11.95
CA VAL A 246 -4.60 -1.97 12.51
C VAL A 246 -5.47 -2.59 11.43
N GLY A 247 -5.66 -3.90 11.55
CA GLY A 247 -6.56 -4.71 10.73
C GLY A 247 -7.97 -4.74 11.29
N THR A 248 -8.97 -4.72 10.39
CA THR A 248 -10.37 -4.92 10.76
C THR A 248 -11.06 -5.89 9.80
N ASN A 249 -12.29 -6.31 10.15
CA ASN A 249 -13.15 -7.14 9.29
C ASN A 249 -12.51 -8.48 8.87
N GLY A 250 -11.69 -9.07 9.74
CA GLY A 250 -11.05 -10.36 9.47
C GLY A 250 -9.66 -10.27 8.85
N ALA A 251 -9.19 -9.07 8.50
CA ALA A 251 -7.83 -8.85 8.02
C ALA A 251 -6.80 -8.97 9.16
N ALA A 252 -5.57 -9.31 8.79
CA ALA A 252 -4.43 -9.20 9.72
C ALA A 252 -4.10 -7.73 10.01
N GLY A 253 -3.50 -7.48 11.19
CA GLY A 253 -2.97 -6.16 11.51
C GLY A 253 -1.76 -5.83 10.64
N GLY A 254 -0.74 -6.69 10.69
CA GLY A 254 0.51 -6.52 9.96
C GLY A 254 0.40 -6.98 8.51
N ILE A 255 0.29 -8.30 8.30
CA ILE A 255 0.38 -8.92 6.97
C ILE A 255 -0.73 -9.94 6.77
N ASP A 256 -1.61 -9.71 5.80
CA ASP A 256 -2.55 -10.71 5.30
C ASP A 256 -2.03 -11.25 3.96
N CYS A 257 -1.70 -12.54 3.90
CA CYS A 257 -1.17 -13.15 2.70
C CYS A 257 -1.90 -14.47 2.40
N GLY A 258 -2.69 -14.44 1.31
CA GLY A 258 -3.41 -15.58 0.77
C GLY A 258 -2.72 -16.24 -0.42
N ALA A 259 -1.58 -15.71 -0.86
CA ALA A 259 -0.88 -16.18 -2.04
C ALA A 259 -0.03 -17.42 -1.79
N ARG A 260 0.50 -18.03 -2.85
CA ARG A 260 1.27 -19.29 -2.79
C ARG A 260 2.48 -19.23 -1.85
N GLN A 261 3.18 -18.10 -1.79
CA GLN A 261 4.42 -17.99 -1.04
C GLN A 261 4.57 -16.66 -0.30
N LEU A 262 5.13 -16.74 0.91
CA LEU A 262 5.60 -15.60 1.68
C LEU A 262 6.99 -15.90 2.24
N ILE A 263 7.97 -15.08 1.87
CA ILE A 263 9.33 -15.11 2.42
C ILE A 263 9.56 -13.83 3.24
N LEU A 264 9.94 -13.97 4.51
CA LEU A 264 10.40 -12.87 5.36
C LEU A 264 11.83 -13.13 5.81
N ARG A 265 12.69 -12.11 5.70
CA ARG A 265 14.03 -12.14 6.29
C ARG A 265 14.41 -10.84 6.97
N ASN A 266 15.17 -10.94 8.06
CA ASN A 266 15.78 -9.79 8.74
C ASN A 266 14.77 -8.69 9.08
N SER A 267 13.52 -9.05 9.36
CA SER A 267 12.40 -8.10 9.43
C SER A 267 11.74 -8.11 10.80
N VAL A 268 11.09 -6.99 11.13
CA VAL A 268 10.38 -6.79 12.40
C VAL A 268 8.89 -6.61 12.13
N ILE A 269 8.06 -7.40 12.80
CA ILE A 269 6.61 -7.32 12.76
C ILE A 269 6.13 -7.07 14.18
N ALA A 270 5.82 -5.82 14.50
CA ALA A 270 5.57 -5.44 15.89
C ALA A 270 4.41 -4.47 16.11
N GLY A 271 3.75 -4.58 17.26
CA GLY A 271 2.68 -3.66 17.65
C GLY A 271 1.40 -3.76 16.81
N ASN A 272 1.33 -4.66 15.83
CA ASN A 272 0.19 -4.73 14.92
C ASN A 272 -1.02 -5.33 15.62
N SER A 273 -2.20 -4.79 15.33
CA SER A 273 -3.44 -5.23 15.96
C SER A 273 -4.52 -5.59 14.93
N ALA A 274 -5.34 -6.58 15.24
CA ALA A 274 -6.47 -6.94 14.40
C ALA A 274 -7.75 -7.09 15.23
N THR A 275 -8.84 -6.50 14.77
CA THR A 275 -10.17 -6.66 15.37
C THR A 275 -11.14 -7.27 14.37
N GLY A 276 -11.98 -8.22 14.80
CA GLY A 276 -12.89 -8.85 13.85
C GLY A 276 -13.83 -9.88 14.44
N THR A 277 -14.76 -10.34 13.61
CA THR A 277 -15.72 -11.40 13.93
C THR A 277 -15.25 -12.79 13.49
N ILE A 278 -14.28 -12.85 12.57
CA ILE A 278 -13.67 -14.08 12.04
C ILE A 278 -12.20 -14.17 12.44
N SER A 279 -11.53 -15.27 12.10
CA SER A 279 -10.12 -15.54 12.42
C SER A 279 -9.19 -14.41 11.99
N THR A 280 -8.76 -13.59 12.94
CA THR A 280 -7.77 -12.52 12.76
C THR A 280 -6.45 -12.89 13.43
N THR A 281 -5.37 -12.25 12.98
CA THR A 281 -4.05 -12.32 13.61
C THR A 281 -3.47 -10.91 13.69
N GLY A 282 -2.79 -10.56 14.78
CA GLY A 282 -2.17 -9.24 14.88
C GLY A 282 -1.02 -9.09 13.88
N GLY A 283 -0.09 -10.04 13.88
CA GLY A 283 1.11 -10.03 13.04
C GLY A 283 0.84 -10.49 11.61
N ILE A 284 0.92 -11.81 11.38
CA ILE A 284 0.76 -12.42 10.05
C ILE A 284 -0.41 -13.39 10.02
N PHE A 285 -1.30 -13.21 9.05
CA PHE A 285 -2.29 -14.21 8.65
C PHE A 285 -1.89 -14.78 7.29
N PHE A 286 -1.34 -15.99 7.29
CA PHE A 286 -0.90 -16.69 6.09
C PHE A 286 -1.82 -17.89 5.78
N ARG A 287 -2.34 -17.94 4.56
CA ARG A 287 -3.22 -19.02 4.06
C ARG A 287 -2.67 -19.70 2.80
N GLY A 288 -1.41 -19.41 2.47
CA GLY A 288 -0.73 -19.91 1.29
C GLY A 288 -0.12 -21.30 1.44
N GLU A 289 0.72 -21.69 0.49
CA GLU A 289 1.40 -22.99 0.50
C GLU A 289 2.70 -22.96 1.30
N ASN A 290 3.57 -21.99 1.01
CA ASN A 290 4.96 -21.97 1.47
C ASN A 290 5.28 -20.69 2.26
N LEU A 291 5.43 -20.83 3.58
CA LEU A 291 5.87 -19.75 4.46
C LEU A 291 7.30 -19.98 4.91
N ARG A 292 8.18 -19.01 4.60
CA ARG A 292 9.58 -19.01 5.05
C ARG A 292 9.86 -17.76 5.86
N ILE A 293 10.27 -17.93 7.12
CA ILE A 293 10.64 -16.84 8.02
C ILE A 293 12.05 -17.12 8.54
N ASP A 294 12.97 -16.18 8.38
CA ASP A 294 14.35 -16.32 8.83
C ASP A 294 14.87 -15.03 9.44
N ASN A 295 15.49 -15.10 10.61
CA ASN A 295 16.04 -13.94 11.31
C ASN A 295 15.03 -12.79 11.49
N CYS A 296 13.80 -13.10 11.90
CA CYS A 296 12.74 -12.12 12.11
C CYS A 296 12.34 -11.99 13.57
N SER A 297 11.78 -10.84 13.94
CA SER A 297 11.25 -10.59 15.28
C SER A 297 9.77 -10.23 15.24
N PHE A 298 8.97 -10.92 16.06
CA PHE A 298 7.55 -10.69 16.25
C PHE A 298 7.30 -10.36 17.72
N ASN A 299 6.83 -9.14 17.97
CA ASN A 299 6.64 -8.66 19.33
C ASN A 299 5.46 -7.66 19.41
N GLY A 300 4.65 -7.81 20.45
CA GLY A 300 3.53 -6.94 20.69
C GLY A 300 2.43 -6.98 19.64
N ASN A 301 2.26 -8.08 18.89
CA ASN A 301 1.08 -8.17 18.04
C ASN A 301 -0.15 -8.62 18.84
N ARG A 302 -1.35 -8.19 18.44
CA ARG A 302 -2.59 -8.45 19.19
C ARG A 302 -3.75 -8.78 18.25
N ALA A 303 -4.50 -9.83 18.55
CA ALA A 303 -5.76 -10.10 17.86
C ALA A 303 -6.92 -10.18 18.85
N PHE A 304 -8.00 -9.46 18.57
CA PHE A 304 -9.22 -9.46 19.39
C PHE A 304 -10.42 -9.96 18.59
N ARG A 305 -11.00 -11.10 19.01
CA ARG A 305 -12.29 -11.59 18.50
C ARG A 305 -13.43 -11.05 19.35
N ARG A 306 -14.42 -10.41 18.71
CA ARG A 306 -15.56 -9.81 19.42
C ARG A 306 -16.59 -10.82 19.97
N PHE A 307 -16.60 -12.06 19.49
CA PHE A 307 -17.72 -13.00 19.73
C PHE A 307 -17.32 -14.38 20.28
N PHE A 308 -16.04 -14.70 20.38
CA PHE A 308 -15.57 -15.99 20.91
C PHE A 308 -14.41 -15.76 21.88
N SER A 309 -14.45 -16.41 23.05
CA SER A 309 -13.40 -16.39 24.07
C SER A 309 -12.16 -17.20 23.70
N GLU A 310 -11.93 -17.43 22.40
CA GLU A 310 -10.80 -18.21 21.90
C GLU A 310 -9.62 -17.28 21.58
N LEU A 311 -8.44 -17.68 22.07
CA LEU A 311 -7.17 -17.02 21.77
C LEU A 311 -6.87 -17.18 20.27
N THR A 312 -7.01 -16.11 19.50
CA THR A 312 -6.43 -16.01 18.17
C THR A 312 -4.92 -15.88 18.26
N PRO A 313 -4.16 -16.42 17.29
CA PRO A 313 -2.73 -16.23 17.27
C PRO A 313 -2.40 -14.74 17.14
N ASN A 314 -1.64 -14.22 18.08
CA ASN A 314 -1.23 -12.83 18.09
C ASN A 314 -0.18 -12.55 17.02
N ALA A 315 0.83 -13.43 16.89
CA ALA A 315 1.99 -13.23 16.03
C ALA A 315 1.81 -13.83 14.64
N LEU A 316 1.51 -15.13 14.57
CA LEU A 316 1.57 -15.93 13.35
C LEU A 316 0.42 -16.93 13.28
N GLY A 317 -0.51 -16.71 12.35
CA GLY A 317 -1.50 -17.72 11.95
C GLY A 317 -1.20 -18.26 10.57
N ALA A 318 -0.77 -19.52 10.51
CA ALA A 318 -0.43 -20.28 9.31
C ALA A 318 -0.99 -21.72 9.35
N ALA A 319 -2.10 -21.95 10.05
CA ALA A 319 -2.66 -23.28 10.26
C ALA A 319 -3.09 -24.00 8.96
N LEU A 320 -3.34 -23.25 7.89
CA LEU A 320 -3.75 -23.79 6.58
C LEU A 320 -2.57 -23.99 5.63
N ALA A 321 -1.35 -23.66 6.04
CA ALA A 321 -0.18 -23.74 5.18
C ALA A 321 0.38 -25.16 5.08
N SER A 322 0.77 -25.54 3.87
CA SER A 322 1.33 -26.86 3.57
C SER A 322 2.80 -27.01 3.94
N ASP A 323 3.56 -25.92 4.02
CA ASP A 323 4.96 -25.91 4.41
C ASP A 323 5.26 -24.61 5.17
N VAL A 324 5.55 -24.72 6.46
CA VAL A 324 5.89 -23.58 7.32
C VAL A 324 7.27 -23.80 7.90
N GLN A 325 8.20 -22.90 7.60
CA GLN A 325 9.59 -23.04 8.02
C GLN A 325 10.05 -21.74 8.63
N VAL A 326 10.35 -21.79 9.92
CA VAL A 326 10.76 -20.65 10.73
C VAL A 326 12.12 -20.96 11.33
N ALA A 327 13.09 -20.09 11.10
CA ALA A 327 14.43 -20.25 11.63
C ALA A 327 14.96 -18.96 12.25
N ASN A 328 15.83 -19.09 13.25
CA ASN A 328 16.61 -17.98 13.82
C ASN A 328 15.77 -16.78 14.25
N SER A 329 14.51 -17.01 14.65
CA SER A 329 13.52 -15.95 14.81
C SER A 329 13.01 -15.88 16.24
N ILE A 330 12.55 -14.70 16.63
CA ILE A 330 11.90 -14.47 17.91
C ILE A 330 10.41 -14.29 17.65
N ILE A 331 9.58 -15.18 18.20
CA ILE A 331 8.12 -15.08 18.12
C ILE A 331 7.55 -15.07 19.53
N TRP A 332 7.33 -13.86 20.06
CA TRP A 332 6.98 -13.66 21.45
C TRP A 332 5.88 -12.61 21.63
N ASP A 333 4.62 -13.06 21.64
CA ASP A 333 3.44 -12.19 21.78
C ASP A 333 2.51 -12.63 22.93
N GLY A 334 3.09 -13.23 23.98
CA GLY A 334 2.35 -13.76 25.13
C GLY A 334 1.68 -15.13 24.85
N THR A 335 0.47 -15.34 25.37
CA THR A 335 -0.09 -16.68 25.65
C THR A 335 -0.71 -17.44 24.45
N ALA A 336 -0.63 -16.92 23.23
CA ALA A 336 -1.00 -17.63 22.00
C ALA A 336 -0.36 -16.97 20.78
N ALA A 337 0.97 -17.06 20.63
CA ALA A 337 1.63 -16.36 19.53
C ALA A 337 1.45 -17.07 18.18
N ILE A 338 1.39 -18.42 18.17
CA ILE A 338 1.51 -19.19 16.92
C ILE A 338 0.35 -20.18 16.77
N SER A 339 -0.31 -20.14 15.61
CA SER A 339 -1.23 -21.16 15.12
C SER A 339 -0.69 -21.69 13.81
N ALA A 340 -0.06 -22.87 13.83
CA ALA A 340 0.46 -23.54 12.65
C ALA A 340 0.15 -25.04 12.75
N ASN A 341 0.01 -25.72 11.61
CA ASN A 341 -0.20 -27.16 11.61
C ASN A 341 1.09 -27.87 12.07
N PRO A 342 1.07 -28.62 13.18
CA PRO A 342 2.28 -29.26 13.72
C PRO A 342 2.88 -30.32 12.79
N GLU A 343 2.11 -30.84 11.82
CA GLU A 343 2.62 -31.82 10.84
C GLU A 343 3.44 -31.17 9.72
N THR A 344 3.18 -29.90 9.41
CA THR A 344 3.81 -29.17 8.30
C THR A 344 4.76 -28.06 8.76
N ALA A 345 4.70 -27.69 10.04
CA ALA A 345 5.45 -26.57 10.58
C ALA A 345 6.74 -27.00 11.30
N VAL A 346 7.85 -26.44 10.85
CA VAL A 346 9.19 -26.67 11.40
C VAL A 346 9.73 -25.34 11.92
N PHE A 347 10.13 -25.33 13.20
CA PHE A 347 10.72 -24.18 13.88
C PHE A 347 12.11 -24.56 14.37
N LYS A 348 13.17 -23.84 14.00
CA LYS A 348 14.54 -24.15 14.44
C LYS A 348 15.26 -22.92 14.98
N TYR A 349 15.99 -23.09 16.08
CA TYR A 349 16.81 -22.02 16.66
C TYR A 349 15.99 -20.75 16.96
N CYS A 350 14.73 -20.91 17.38
CA CYS A 350 13.81 -19.81 17.64
C CYS A 350 13.59 -19.58 19.15
N ALA A 351 13.30 -18.34 19.54
CA ALA A 351 12.73 -18.04 20.85
C ALA A 351 11.20 -17.91 20.73
N LEU A 352 10.44 -18.76 21.43
CA LEU A 352 9.01 -18.97 21.19
C LEU A 352 8.21 -18.86 22.50
N SER A 353 7.08 -18.14 22.48
CA SER A 353 6.19 -18.05 23.65
C SER A 353 5.37 -19.32 23.93
N GLN A 354 5.49 -20.34 23.09
CA GLN A 354 4.84 -21.64 23.24
C GLN A 354 5.81 -22.78 23.00
N MET A 355 5.61 -23.90 23.70
CA MET A 355 6.47 -25.08 23.60
C MET A 355 6.26 -25.80 22.26
N ILE A 356 7.23 -25.69 21.35
CA ILE A 356 7.27 -26.39 20.06
C ILE A 356 8.58 -27.20 20.00
N PRO A 357 8.55 -28.52 20.28
CA PRO A 357 9.75 -29.33 20.39
C PRO A 357 10.42 -29.48 19.02
N ASN A 358 11.53 -28.78 18.83
CA ASN A 358 12.40 -28.87 17.66
C ASN A 358 13.81 -28.40 18.04
N GLU A 359 14.75 -28.60 17.12
CA GLU A 359 16.16 -28.28 17.28
C GLU A 359 16.41 -26.81 17.67
N GLY A 360 17.06 -26.59 18.81
CA GLY A 360 17.59 -25.29 19.22
C GLY A 360 16.56 -24.26 19.69
N ASN A 361 15.28 -24.62 19.82
CA ASN A 361 14.27 -23.66 20.30
C ASN A 361 14.39 -23.36 21.79
N LEU A 362 14.19 -22.09 22.15
CA LEU A 362 14.16 -21.58 23.51
C LEU A 362 12.72 -21.22 23.89
N PHE A 363 12.32 -21.58 25.11
CA PHE A 363 11.00 -21.26 25.69
C PHE A 363 11.17 -20.33 26.89
N VAL A 364 11.97 -19.29 26.69
CA VAL A 364 12.28 -18.30 27.71
C VAL A 364 11.97 -16.94 27.11
N ASP A 365 11.32 -16.11 27.93
CA ASP A 365 11.04 -14.73 27.55
C ASP A 365 12.35 -14.04 27.22
N PRO A 366 12.52 -13.52 25.98
CA PRO A 366 13.71 -12.77 25.61
C PRO A 366 13.82 -11.42 26.36
N GLN A 367 12.87 -11.10 27.23
CA GLN A 367 12.77 -9.85 28.00
C GLN A 367 12.72 -8.64 27.08
N PHE A 368 11.83 -8.69 26.09
CA PHE A 368 11.56 -7.50 25.30
C PHE A 368 11.10 -6.37 26.22
N LEU A 369 11.72 -5.19 26.08
CA LEU A 369 11.10 -3.96 26.53
C LEU A 369 9.94 -3.68 25.57
N HIS A 370 8.69 -3.90 25.98
CA HIS A 370 7.59 -3.54 25.10
C HIS A 370 7.46 -2.01 25.05
N PRO A 371 7.26 -1.40 23.87
CA PRO A 371 7.12 0.06 23.74
C PRO A 371 5.98 0.68 24.57
N TRP A 372 5.01 -0.13 24.99
CA TRP A 372 3.88 0.28 25.84
C TRP A 372 4.05 -0.05 27.32
N ASP A 373 5.16 -0.68 27.72
CA ASP A 373 5.39 -0.97 29.14
C ASP A 373 5.67 0.30 29.94
N GLY A 374 5.90 1.42 29.25
CA GLY A 374 6.13 2.73 29.85
C GLY A 374 7.43 2.76 30.64
N GLU A 375 8.32 3.68 30.31
CA GLU A 375 9.07 4.26 31.42
C GLU A 375 8.04 4.98 32.29
N SER A 376 7.77 4.38 33.45
CA SER A 376 6.90 4.95 34.49
C SER A 376 7.63 6.00 35.29
#